data_AF-A0A373WSS0-F1
#
_entry.id   AF-A0A373WSS0-F1
#
_cell.length_a   1.000
_cell.length_b   1.000
_cell.length_c   1.000
_cell.angle_alpha   90.00
_cell.angle_beta   90.00
_cell.angle_gamma   90.00
#
_symmetry.space_group_name_H-M   'P 1'
#
loop_
_entity.id
_entity.type
_entity.pdbx_description
1 polymer ?
#
loop_
_entity_poly.entity_id
_entity_poly.type
_entity_poly.pdbx_seq_one_letter_code
_entity_poly.pdbx_strand_id
1 'polypeptide(L)'
;MGAAVMMMSSMAIGASAADSFSFYISNTGSVTSKVITAGNAAQDDYVRVNYRIDKISNATSVSYRTTVGGTYIASEIISSKGNHTTKHTNATYIDKGERILCTMSLNPAPSGVGSHASGYVSGK
;
A
#
# COMPACT_ATOMS: atom_id res chain seq x y z
N MET A 1 -41.32 -3.19 35.02
CA MET A 1 -39.92 -3.11 34.51
C MET A 1 -39.75 -4.20 33.46
N GLY A 2 -39.99 -3.87 32.19
CA GLY A 2 -39.74 -4.77 31.06
C GLY A 2 -38.72 -4.10 30.16
N ALA A 3 -37.51 -4.66 30.10
CA ALA A 3 -36.35 -4.06 29.47
C ALA A 3 -36.54 -3.90 27.95
N ALA A 4 -36.11 -2.75 27.43
CA ALA A 4 -36.15 -2.42 26.02
C ALA A 4 -35.26 -3.38 25.21
N VAL A 5 -35.83 -3.94 24.13
CA VAL A 5 -35.09 -4.63 23.08
C VAL A 5 -34.26 -3.58 22.33
N MET A 6 -32.96 -3.50 22.63
CA MET A 6 -32.03 -2.68 21.86
C MET A 6 -31.86 -3.29 20.46
N MET A 7 -32.32 -2.56 19.45
CA MET A 7 -32.07 -2.86 18.06
C MET A 7 -30.58 -2.64 17.78
N MET A 8 -29.86 -3.72 17.47
CA MET A 8 -28.49 -3.61 16.99
C MET A 8 -28.52 -3.11 15.55
N SER A 9 -28.24 -1.82 15.39
CA SER A 9 -28.09 -1.17 14.10
C SER A 9 -26.97 -1.83 13.30
N SER A 10 -27.29 -2.19 12.06
CA SER A 10 -26.35 -2.63 11.04
C SER A 10 -25.15 -1.69 10.97
N MET A 11 -23.97 -2.21 11.28
CA MET A 11 -22.72 -1.52 10.96
C MET A 11 -22.59 -1.48 9.44
N ALA A 12 -23.08 -0.41 8.82
CA ALA A 12 -22.65 -0.01 7.50
C ALA A 12 -21.13 0.15 7.58
N ILE A 13 -20.40 -0.68 6.85
CA ILE A 13 -18.98 -0.47 6.57
C ILE A 13 -18.91 0.75 5.65
N GLY A 14 -19.04 1.93 6.25
CA GLY A 14 -18.78 3.19 5.62
C GLY A 14 -17.28 3.27 5.36
N ALA A 15 -16.89 3.18 4.10
CA ALA A 15 -15.54 3.44 3.64
C ALA A 15 -15.09 4.82 4.14
N SER A 16 -14.26 4.84 5.19
CA SER A 16 -13.78 6.06 5.84
C SER A 16 -12.42 6.46 5.28
N ALA A 17 -12.37 7.63 4.64
CA ALA A 17 -11.15 8.42 4.39
C ALA A 17 -9.92 7.67 3.85
N ALA A 18 -9.88 7.43 2.53
CA ALA A 18 -8.68 7.08 1.75
C ALA A 18 -7.56 6.42 2.57
N ASP A 19 -7.79 5.18 3.03
CA ASP A 19 -6.89 4.48 3.92
C ASP A 19 -5.46 4.52 3.35
N SER A 20 -4.64 5.40 3.92
CA SER A 20 -3.26 5.60 3.54
C SER A 20 -2.43 4.86 4.56
N PHE A 21 -1.94 3.70 4.18
CA PHE A 21 -1.30 2.76 5.08
C PHE A 21 0.19 3.06 5.12
N SER A 22 0.69 3.35 6.31
CA SER A 22 2.08 3.75 6.50
C SER A 22 3.03 2.56 6.41
N PHE A 23 4.25 2.85 5.97
CA PHE A 23 5.34 1.89 6.01
C PHE A 23 6.62 2.53 6.54
N TYR A 24 7.41 1.68 7.18
CA TYR A 24 8.79 1.93 7.57
C TYR A 24 9.56 0.64 7.31
N ILE A 25 10.68 0.78 6.61
CA ILE A 25 11.61 -0.31 6.29
C ILE A 25 13.04 0.19 6.55
N SER A 26 13.91 -0.67 7.07
CA SER A 26 15.32 -0.35 7.31
C SER A 26 16.20 -1.59 7.15
N ASN A 27 17.47 -1.39 6.79
CA ASN A 27 18.45 -2.48 6.74
C ASN A 27 19.27 -2.65 8.04
N THR A 28 18.98 -1.83 9.04
CA THR A 28 19.60 -1.93 10.39
C THR A 28 18.68 -2.65 11.37
N GLY A 29 17.37 -2.69 11.08
CA GLY A 29 16.42 -3.57 11.76
C GLY A 29 16.15 -4.84 10.95
N SER A 30 15.25 -5.70 11.43
CA SER A 30 14.87 -6.95 10.75
C SER A 30 13.93 -6.77 9.55
N VAL A 31 13.44 -5.54 9.31
CA VAL A 31 12.35 -5.26 8.37
C VAL A 31 12.89 -4.53 7.13
N THR A 32 13.49 -5.28 6.22
CA THR A 32 13.94 -4.77 4.91
C THR A 32 12.81 -4.70 3.88
N SER A 33 11.69 -5.36 4.16
CA SER A 33 10.48 -5.36 3.33
C SER A 33 9.22 -5.36 4.19
N LYS A 34 8.14 -4.75 3.68
CA LYS A 34 6.83 -4.73 4.33
C LYS A 34 5.71 -4.90 3.30
N VAL A 35 4.78 -5.80 3.57
CA VAL A 35 3.52 -5.94 2.82
C VAL A 35 2.46 -5.05 3.45
N ILE A 36 1.74 -4.32 2.62
CA ILE A 36 0.77 -3.29 2.99
C ILE A 36 -0.51 -3.59 2.23
N THR A 37 -1.62 -3.74 2.93
CA THR A 37 -2.94 -3.68 2.28
C THR A 37 -3.22 -2.22 1.96
N ALA A 38 -3.16 -1.82 0.70
CA ALA A 38 -3.32 -0.42 0.29
C ALA A 38 -4.80 0.00 0.15
N GLY A 39 -5.72 -0.95 0.23
CA GLY A 39 -7.16 -0.75 0.07
C GLY A 39 -7.78 -1.86 -0.78
N ASN A 40 -8.91 -1.54 -1.39
CA ASN A 40 -9.66 -2.42 -2.28
C ASN A 40 -9.93 -1.70 -3.61
N ALA A 41 -9.98 -2.45 -4.71
CA ALA A 41 -10.34 -1.92 -6.02
C ALA A 41 -11.75 -1.30 -5.96
N ALA A 42 -11.88 -0.05 -6.34
CA ALA A 42 -13.14 0.70 -6.34
C ALA A 42 -13.97 0.46 -7.60
N GLN A 43 -13.33 -0.05 -8.65
CA GLN A 43 -13.93 -0.33 -9.95
C GLN A 43 -13.29 -1.56 -10.59
N ASP A 44 -14.02 -2.13 -11.54
CA ASP A 44 -13.50 -3.18 -12.39
C ASP A 44 -12.43 -2.63 -13.36
N ASP A 45 -11.60 -3.53 -13.86
CA ASP A 45 -10.58 -3.32 -14.90
C ASP A 45 -9.37 -2.45 -14.52
N TYR A 46 -9.42 -1.74 -13.39
CA TYR A 46 -8.43 -0.71 -13.09
C TYR A 46 -8.29 -0.40 -11.60
N VAL A 47 -7.03 -0.23 -11.15
CA VAL A 47 -6.70 0.35 -9.84
C VAL A 47 -5.68 1.49 -9.95
N ARG A 48 -5.87 2.54 -9.16
CA ARG A 48 -4.88 3.59 -8.90
C ARG A 48 -4.18 3.30 -7.60
N VAL A 49 -2.85 3.19 -7.63
CA VAL A 49 -2.05 3.11 -6.42
C VAL A 49 -1.15 4.33 -6.31
N ASN A 50 -1.14 4.93 -5.13
CA ASN A 50 -0.36 6.09 -4.79
C ASN A 50 0.68 5.72 -3.75
N TYR A 51 1.96 5.79 -4.12
CA TYR A 51 3.10 5.59 -3.22
C TYR A 51 3.69 6.95 -2.88
N ARG A 52 3.53 7.36 -1.63
CA ARG A 52 4.16 8.58 -1.11
C ARG A 52 5.40 8.20 -0.32
N ILE A 53 6.55 8.73 -0.71
CA ILE A 53 7.82 8.55 0.01
C ILE A 53 8.13 9.84 0.77
N ASP A 54 7.99 9.84 2.09
CA ASP A 54 8.33 10.98 2.94
C ASP A 54 9.82 11.00 3.30
N LYS A 55 10.42 9.83 3.49
CA LYS A 55 11.84 9.70 3.80
C LYS A 55 12.47 8.57 3.02
N ILE A 56 13.65 8.85 2.48
CA ILE A 56 14.59 7.91 1.89
C ILE A 56 15.98 8.38 2.33
N SER A 57 16.76 7.48 2.93
CA SER A 57 18.13 7.77 3.34
C SER A 57 19.08 7.86 2.13
N ASN A 58 20.32 8.30 2.34
CA ASN A 58 21.31 8.37 1.27
C ASN A 58 21.69 6.97 0.76
N ALA A 59 22.01 6.88 -0.55
CA ALA A 59 22.46 5.67 -1.22
C ALA A 59 21.51 4.46 -1.10
N THR A 60 20.18 4.69 -1.15
CA THR A 60 19.17 3.63 -1.22
C THR A 60 18.03 4.01 -2.17
N SER A 61 17.25 3.01 -2.57
CA SER A 61 15.96 3.16 -3.25
C SER A 61 14.93 2.20 -2.67
N VAL A 62 13.66 2.42 -2.94
CA VAL A 62 12.57 1.52 -2.56
C VAL A 62 11.99 0.89 -3.80
N SER A 63 11.87 -0.43 -3.83
CA SER A 63 11.08 -1.12 -4.84
C SER A 63 9.70 -1.38 -4.29
N TYR A 64 8.68 -1.17 -5.13
CA TYR A 64 7.32 -1.61 -4.81
C TYR A 64 6.91 -2.73 -5.75
N ARG A 65 6.10 -3.66 -5.24
CA ARG A 65 5.39 -4.66 -6.02
C ARG A 65 3.93 -4.63 -5.63
N THR A 66 3.04 -4.55 -6.60
CA THR A 66 1.59 -4.50 -6.36
C THR A 66 0.87 -5.69 -6.95
N THR A 67 -0.01 -6.26 -6.14
CA THR A 67 -0.88 -7.36 -6.50
C THR A 67 -2.32 -7.02 -6.14
N VAL A 68 -3.26 -7.39 -7.01
CA VAL A 68 -4.71 -7.21 -6.81
C VAL A 68 -5.36 -8.57 -6.90
N GLY A 69 -6.11 -8.99 -5.86
CA GLY A 69 -6.72 -10.33 -5.81
C GLY A 69 -5.72 -11.48 -5.91
N GLY A 70 -4.45 -11.24 -5.56
CA GLY A 70 -3.35 -12.20 -5.72
C GLY A 70 -2.66 -12.17 -7.09
N THR A 71 -3.21 -11.46 -8.07
CA THR A 71 -2.61 -11.29 -9.40
C THR A 71 -1.55 -10.20 -9.37
N TYR A 72 -0.38 -10.46 -9.95
CA TYR A 72 0.66 -9.46 -10.13
C TYR A 72 0.26 -8.43 -11.19
N ILE A 73 0.39 -7.14 -10.86
CA ILE A 73 -0.01 -6.06 -11.75
C ILE A 73 1.17 -5.13 -12.10
N ALA A 74 2.05 -4.80 -11.15
CA ALA A 74 3.17 -3.90 -11.42
C ALA A 74 4.30 -3.96 -10.39
N SER A 75 5.48 -3.47 -10.79
CA SER A 75 6.59 -3.13 -9.90
C SER A 75 7.45 -2.02 -10.48
N GLU A 76 8.06 -1.20 -9.64
CA GLU A 76 9.05 -0.19 -10.06
C GLU A 76 9.98 0.16 -8.89
N ILE A 77 11.01 0.95 -9.18
CA ILE A 77 11.96 1.48 -8.20
C ILE A 77 11.74 2.98 -8.05
N ILE A 78 11.59 3.42 -6.80
CA ILE A 78 11.49 4.81 -6.40
C ILE A 78 12.78 5.20 -5.66
N SER A 79 13.56 6.11 -6.25
CA SER A 79 14.81 6.62 -5.68
C SER A 79 14.70 8.01 -5.06
N SER A 80 13.50 8.61 -5.08
CA SER A 80 13.29 10.00 -4.65
C SER A 80 12.05 10.15 -3.76
N LYS A 81 12.12 11.17 -2.88
CA LYS A 81 10.97 11.60 -2.09
C LYS A 81 9.88 12.18 -2.98
N GLY A 82 8.66 12.14 -2.49
CA GLY A 82 7.51 12.73 -3.17
C GLY A 82 6.42 11.71 -3.46
N ASN A 83 5.51 12.10 -4.34
CA ASN A 83 4.33 11.34 -4.67
C ASN A 83 4.49 10.61 -6.00
N HIS A 84 4.30 9.30 -5.98
CA HIS A 84 4.44 8.43 -7.14
C HIS A 84 3.09 7.73 -7.37
N THR A 85 2.35 8.22 -8.35
CA THR A 85 1.03 7.68 -8.69
C THR A 85 1.16 6.77 -9.89
N THR A 86 0.60 5.57 -9.79
CA THR A 86 0.55 4.64 -10.91
C THR A 86 -0.88 4.23 -11.23
N LYS A 87 -1.14 4.22 -12.54
CA LYS A 87 -2.39 3.75 -13.14
C LYS A 87 -2.14 2.32 -13.60
N HIS A 88 -2.77 1.32 -12.96
CA HIS A 88 -2.73 -0.05 -13.43
C HIS A 88 -4.07 -0.52 -14.02
N THR A 89 -4.13 -0.67 -15.34
CA THR A 89 -5.30 -1.22 -16.05
C THR A 89 -5.08 -2.69 -16.38
N ASN A 90 -6.00 -3.55 -15.96
CA ASN A 90 -6.08 -4.95 -16.38
C ASN A 90 -7.54 -5.42 -16.36
N ALA A 91 -8.14 -5.51 -17.55
CA ALA A 91 -9.57 -5.71 -17.75
C ALA A 91 -10.08 -7.15 -17.48
N THR A 92 -9.23 -8.05 -17.00
CA THR A 92 -9.59 -9.47 -16.84
C THR A 92 -9.45 -9.97 -15.41
N TYR A 93 -8.73 -9.25 -14.55
CA TYR A 93 -8.33 -9.76 -13.23
C TYR A 93 -8.50 -8.73 -12.10
N ILE A 94 -9.06 -7.57 -12.40
CA ILE A 94 -9.34 -6.55 -11.39
C ILE A 94 -10.86 -6.46 -11.30
N ASP A 95 -11.42 -7.20 -10.35
CA ASP A 95 -12.82 -7.06 -9.97
C ASP A 95 -12.94 -6.01 -8.86
N LYS A 96 -14.04 -5.26 -8.86
CA LYS A 96 -14.36 -4.35 -7.78
C LYS A 96 -14.41 -5.09 -6.44
N GLY A 97 -13.76 -4.50 -5.43
CA GLY A 97 -13.64 -5.06 -4.08
C GLY A 97 -12.38 -5.89 -3.87
N GLU A 98 -11.64 -6.22 -4.94
CA GLU A 98 -10.41 -7.01 -4.81
C GLU A 98 -9.35 -6.30 -3.97
N ARG A 99 -8.65 -7.08 -3.15
CA ARG A 99 -7.68 -6.50 -2.21
C ARG A 99 -6.42 -6.09 -2.95
N ILE A 100 -5.99 -4.85 -2.73
CA ILE A 100 -4.74 -4.30 -3.24
C ILE A 100 -3.65 -4.49 -2.19
N LEU A 101 -2.63 -5.29 -2.51
CA LEU A 101 -1.46 -5.52 -1.65
C LEU A 101 -0.22 -4.92 -2.32
N CYS A 102 0.54 -4.14 -1.56
CA CYS A 102 1.77 -3.51 -1.98
C CYS A 102 2.91 -4.00 -1.09
N THR A 103 3.94 -4.58 -1.69
CA THR A 103 5.17 -4.98 -1.01
C THR A 103 6.21 -3.90 -1.25
N MET A 104 6.66 -3.22 -0.20
CA MET A 104 7.70 -2.20 -0.23
C MET A 104 9.01 -2.82 0.27
N SER A 105 10.08 -2.75 -0.52
CA SER A 105 11.38 -3.34 -0.20
C SER A 105 12.51 -2.34 -0.35
N LEU A 106 13.46 -2.37 0.57
CA LEU A 106 14.61 -1.47 0.57
C LEU A 106 15.72 -2.04 -0.30
N ASN A 107 16.32 -1.20 -1.14
CA ASN A 107 17.48 -1.54 -1.96
C ASN A 107 18.65 -0.62 -1.57
N PRO A 108 19.35 -0.91 -0.45
CA PRO A 108 20.52 -0.14 -0.05
C PRO A 108 21.73 -0.48 -0.94
N ALA A 109 22.55 0.51 -1.26
CA ALA A 109 23.88 0.27 -1.82
C ALA A 109 24.78 -0.44 -0.78
N PRO A 110 25.91 -1.05 -1.17
CA PRO A 110 26.83 -1.70 -0.23
C PRO A 110 27.33 -0.78 0.91
N SER A 111 27.47 0.52 0.64
CA SER A 111 27.82 1.54 1.65
C SER A 111 26.64 2.03 2.49
N GLY A 112 25.42 1.58 2.20
CA GLY A 112 24.17 2.06 2.77
C GLY A 112 23.79 1.45 4.12
N VAL A 113 24.74 1.05 4.96
CA VAL A 113 24.45 0.62 6.35
C VAL A 113 23.72 1.77 7.06
N GLY A 114 22.62 1.49 7.77
CA GLY A 114 21.78 2.55 8.36
C GLY A 114 20.62 3.02 7.47
N SER A 115 20.47 2.47 6.27
CA SER A 115 19.45 2.89 5.32
C SER A 115 18.04 2.59 5.79
N HIS A 116 17.14 3.52 5.49
CA HIS A 116 15.74 3.41 5.81
C HIS A 116 14.89 4.21 4.81
N ALA A 117 13.66 3.76 4.65
CA ALA A 117 12.65 4.49 3.91
C ALA A 117 11.30 4.40 4.62
N SER A 118 10.50 5.45 4.48
CA SER A 118 9.17 5.52 5.07
C SER A 118 8.23 6.38 4.25
N GLY A 119 6.94 6.09 4.38
CA GLY A 119 5.91 6.79 3.66
C GLY A 119 4.56 6.12 3.79
N TYR A 120 3.71 6.29 2.79
CA TYR A 120 2.34 5.80 2.76
C TYR A 120 2.00 5.18 1.41
N VAL A 121 1.13 4.18 1.44
CA VAL A 121 0.54 3.60 0.23
C VAL A 121 -0.97 3.62 0.36
N SER A 122 -1.65 4.08 -0.68
CA SER A 122 -3.11 3.99 -0.80
C SER A 122 -3.51 3.55 -2.20
N GLY A 123 -4.55 2.74 -2.26
CA GLY A 123 -5.05 2.13 -3.49
C GLY A 123 -6.58 2.17 -3.54
N LYS A 124 -7.11 2.45 -4.73
CA LYS A 124 -8.55 2.38 -5.05
C LYS A 124 -8.75 2.10 -6.52
#